data_AF-A0A0C9TW16-F1
#
_entry.id   AF-A0A0C9TW16-F1
#
_cell.length_a   1.000
_cell.length_b   1.000
_cell.length_c   1.000
_cell.angle_alpha   90.00
_cell.angle_beta   90.00
_cell.angle_gamma   90.00
#
_symmetry.space_group_name_H-M   'P 1'
#
loop_
_entity.id
_entity.type
_entity.pdbx_description
1 polymer ?
#
loop_
_entity_poly.entity_id
_entity_poly.type
_entity_poly.pdbx_seq_one_letter_code
_entity_poly.pdbx_strand_id
1 'polypeptide(L)'
;MEFIEQAITRELPGDYPTFAVKEELIKTSMKGWGEPMLEYFETVRGLMAQYLKVLVDIHFGMHMHSDLHAKIMSIVRDQLRNLSDKALQHLNSLLSVEGLPFTLNHSQLREYKEAFLDSEAALSTQFRNDLIDLTKLLQRFGLPCTPTNLQRLLPEDKFDSALDIIATVRAYFEVAFGRFIDLVPIVVNSEFVRFVEWKGVLRPL
;
A
#
# COMPACT_ATOMS: atom_id res chain seq x y z
N MET A 1 8.93 -12.57 14.05
CA MET A 1 8.57 -13.51 15.13
C MET A 1 8.98 -12.97 16.49
N GLU A 2 10.20 -12.45 16.65
CA GLU A 2 10.66 -11.78 17.89
C GLU A 2 9.69 -10.68 18.40
N PHE A 3 9.11 -9.90 17.48
CA PHE A 3 8.15 -8.84 17.80
C PHE A 3 6.86 -9.32 18.48
N ILE A 4 6.37 -10.52 18.11
CA ILE A 4 5.12 -11.09 18.65
C ILE A 4 5.33 -11.56 20.09
N GLU A 5 6.51 -12.12 20.38
CA GLU A 5 6.89 -12.58 21.72
C GLU A 5 7.28 -11.42 22.66
N GLN A 6 7.76 -10.31 22.11
CA GLN A 6 8.15 -9.10 22.85
C GLN A 6 6.99 -8.11 23.10
N ALA A 7 5.86 -8.27 22.41
CA ALA A 7 4.69 -7.46 22.65
C ALA A 7 4.09 -7.85 24.02
N ILE A 8 4.41 -7.07 25.05
CA ILE A 8 3.84 -7.23 26.40
C ILE A 8 2.68 -6.24 26.54
N THR A 9 1.44 -6.72 26.55
CA THR A 9 0.26 -5.95 26.97
C THR A 9 -0.41 -6.63 28.17
N ARG A 10 -1.49 -6.03 28.69
CA ARG A 10 -2.27 -6.50 29.86
C ARG A 10 -3.03 -7.84 29.62
N GLU A 11 -2.53 -8.70 28.75
CA GLU A 11 -3.13 -9.99 28.38
C GLU A 11 -2.48 -11.14 29.20
N LEU A 12 -3.16 -12.28 29.26
CA LEU A 12 -2.68 -13.46 29.99
C LEU A 12 -1.45 -14.10 29.29
N PRO A 13 -0.50 -14.67 30.04
CA PRO A 13 0.63 -15.39 29.45
C PRO A 13 0.15 -16.54 28.55
N GLY A 14 0.47 -16.48 27.26
CA GLY A 14 0.01 -17.43 26.24
C GLY A 14 -0.97 -16.84 25.23
N ASP A 15 -1.58 -15.69 25.54
CA ASP A 15 -2.40 -14.91 24.62
C ASP A 15 -1.56 -13.76 24.03
N TYR A 16 -1.41 -13.75 22.71
CA TYR A 16 -0.68 -12.68 22.01
C TYR A 16 -1.49 -11.38 22.03
N PRO A 17 -0.87 -10.18 22.13
CA PRO A 17 -1.56 -8.90 22.00
C PRO A 17 -2.10 -8.71 20.58
N THR A 18 -3.22 -9.35 20.25
CA THR A 18 -3.71 -9.44 18.88
C THR A 18 -3.95 -8.05 18.28
N PHE A 19 -4.42 -7.10 19.07
CA PHE A 19 -4.64 -5.73 18.60
C PHE A 19 -3.32 -4.97 18.35
N ALA A 20 -2.45 -4.87 19.35
CA ALA A 20 -1.20 -4.09 19.24
C ALA A 20 -0.24 -4.65 18.18
N VAL A 21 -0.18 -5.98 18.06
CA VAL A 21 0.62 -6.64 17.01
C VAL A 21 0.04 -6.38 15.63
N LYS A 22 -1.29 -6.52 15.45
CA LYS A 22 -1.94 -6.21 14.16
C LYS A 22 -1.73 -4.76 13.76
N GLU A 23 -1.87 -3.83 14.71
CA GLU A 23 -1.67 -2.39 14.47
C GLU A 23 -0.24 -2.09 13.99
N GLU A 24 0.79 -2.59 14.66
CA GLU A 24 2.17 -2.30 14.26
C GLU A 24 2.55 -2.98 12.94
N LEU A 25 2.05 -4.19 12.68
CA LEU A 25 2.27 -4.88 11.41
C LEU A 25 1.60 -4.13 10.25
N ILE A 26 0.37 -3.65 10.44
CA ILE A 26 -0.34 -2.80 9.48
C ILE A 26 0.47 -1.53 9.20
N LYS A 27 0.84 -0.78 10.24
CA LYS A 27 1.67 0.42 10.13
C LYS A 27 2.96 0.15 9.37
N THR A 28 3.65 -0.95 9.69
CA THR A 28 4.92 -1.30 9.07
C THR A 28 4.76 -1.69 7.60
N SER A 29 3.73 -2.44 7.24
CA SER A 29 3.43 -2.80 5.85
C SER A 29 3.15 -1.60 4.95
N MET A 30 2.70 -0.47 5.51
CA MET A 30 2.33 0.73 4.78
C MET A 30 3.43 1.80 4.74
N LYS A 31 4.55 1.62 5.47
CA LYS A 31 5.65 2.61 5.55
C LYS A 31 6.21 3.01 4.17
N GLY A 32 6.15 2.12 3.18
CA GLY A 32 6.66 2.36 1.84
C GLY A 32 5.75 3.16 0.90
N TRP A 33 4.51 3.50 1.29
CA TRP A 33 3.54 4.11 0.37
C TRP A 33 3.79 5.58 0.04
N GLY A 34 4.59 6.28 0.86
CA GLY A 34 4.92 7.68 0.64
C GLY A 34 5.73 7.92 -0.64
N GLU A 35 6.68 7.04 -0.94
CA GLU A 35 7.54 7.14 -2.12
C GLU A 35 6.78 7.04 -3.44
N PRO A 36 5.96 6.00 -3.71
CA PRO A 36 5.20 5.92 -4.96
C PRO A 36 4.13 7.01 -5.08
N MET A 37 3.53 7.46 -3.97
CA MET A 37 2.63 8.61 -3.97
C MET A 37 3.35 9.87 -4.45
N LEU A 38 4.55 10.13 -3.92
CA LEU A 38 5.34 11.30 -4.26
C LEU A 38 5.83 11.22 -5.72
N GLU A 39 6.31 10.06 -6.16
CA GLU A 39 6.74 9.84 -7.55
C GLU A 39 5.59 10.10 -8.55
N TYR A 40 4.40 9.58 -8.25
CA TYR A 40 3.19 9.85 -9.04
C TYR A 40 2.88 11.35 -9.07
N PHE A 41 2.86 12.00 -7.91
CA PHE A 41 2.55 13.43 -7.83
C PHE A 41 3.56 14.30 -8.58
N GLU A 42 4.86 14.02 -8.43
CA GLU A 42 5.94 14.73 -9.11
C GLU A 42 5.87 14.58 -10.63
N THR A 43 5.46 13.39 -11.11
CA THR A 43 5.20 13.15 -12.53
C THR A 43 4.07 14.05 -13.05
N VAL A 44 2.93 14.09 -12.35
CA VAL A 44 1.80 14.95 -12.72
C VAL A 44 2.17 16.44 -12.65
N ARG A 45 2.90 16.84 -11.61
CA ARG A 45 3.41 18.20 -11.44
C ARG A 45 4.32 18.62 -12.58
N GLY A 46 5.23 17.74 -13.00
CA GLY A 46 6.13 17.96 -14.12
C GLY A 46 5.38 18.16 -15.45
N LEU A 47 4.41 17.28 -15.73
CA LEU A 47 3.56 17.39 -16.93
C LEU A 47 2.77 18.70 -16.95
N MET A 48 2.19 19.07 -15.80
CA MET A 48 1.41 20.31 -15.69
C MET A 48 2.29 21.56 -15.87
N ALA A 49 3.50 21.56 -15.32
CA ALA A 49 4.46 22.64 -15.50
C ALA A 49 4.85 22.83 -16.97
N GLN A 50 5.11 21.72 -17.67
CA GLN A 50 5.44 21.74 -19.10
C GLN A 50 4.27 22.25 -19.93
N TYR A 51 3.06 21.76 -19.67
CA TYR A 51 1.84 22.19 -20.35
C TYR A 51 1.60 23.70 -20.18
N LEU A 52 1.67 24.20 -18.94
CA LEU A 52 1.45 25.61 -18.65
C LEU A 52 2.53 26.50 -19.27
N LYS A 53 3.79 26.05 -19.31
CA LYS A 53 4.85 26.76 -20.02
C LYS A 53 4.52 26.90 -21.51
N VAL A 54 4.16 25.80 -22.16
CA VAL A 54 3.77 25.82 -23.59
C VAL A 54 2.58 26.76 -23.82
N LEU A 55 1.59 26.74 -22.93
CA LEU A 55 0.43 27.63 -23.04
C LEU A 55 0.81 29.11 -22.92
N VAL A 56 1.68 29.46 -21.97
CA VAL A 56 2.19 30.84 -21.85
C VAL A 56 3.01 31.23 -23.07
N ASP A 57 3.85 30.34 -23.59
CA ASP A 57 4.65 30.60 -24.79
C ASP A 57 3.76 30.78 -26.04
N ILE A 58 2.64 30.06 -26.14
CA ILE A 58 1.66 30.24 -27.24
C ILE A 58 0.97 31.61 -27.15
N HIS A 59 0.47 31.99 -25.98
CA HIS A 59 -0.32 33.22 -25.83
C HIS A 59 0.51 34.49 -25.68
N PHE A 60 1.68 34.39 -25.04
CA PHE A 60 2.54 35.51 -24.71
C PHE A 60 3.91 35.41 -25.39
N GLY A 61 4.10 34.49 -26.33
CA GLY A 61 5.34 34.31 -27.07
C GLY A 61 5.79 35.55 -27.84
N MET A 62 4.84 36.33 -28.37
CA MET A 62 5.12 37.63 -29.01
C MET A 62 5.79 38.64 -28.06
N HIS A 63 5.66 38.42 -26.75
CA HIS A 63 6.21 39.23 -25.69
C HIS A 63 7.44 38.57 -25.02
N MET A 64 8.05 37.54 -25.61
CA MET A 64 9.21 36.81 -25.03
C MET A 64 10.37 37.71 -24.63
N HIS A 65 10.61 38.80 -25.37
CA HIS A 65 11.69 39.75 -25.07
C HIS A 65 11.28 40.89 -24.13
N SER A 66 10.07 40.82 -23.57
CA SER A 66 9.53 41.84 -22.66
C SER A 66 9.37 41.30 -21.24
N ASP A 67 9.36 42.20 -20.26
CA ASP A 67 9.15 41.88 -18.85
C ASP A 67 7.80 41.21 -18.57
N LEU A 68 6.82 41.35 -19.48
CA LEU A 68 5.48 40.78 -19.33
C LEU A 68 5.51 39.25 -19.32
N HIS A 69 6.21 38.62 -20.27
CA HIS A 69 6.31 37.16 -20.34
C HIS A 69 7.00 36.61 -19.08
N ALA A 70 8.13 37.20 -18.68
CA ALA A 70 8.84 36.83 -17.47
C ALA A 70 7.96 36.94 -16.21
N LYS A 71 7.15 38.01 -16.10
CA LYS A 71 6.25 38.23 -14.97
C LYS A 71 5.09 37.22 -14.95
N ILE A 72 4.49 36.91 -16.10
CA ILE A 72 3.44 35.88 -16.21
C ILE A 72 4.00 34.51 -15.84
N MET A 73 5.17 34.14 -16.37
CA MET A 73 5.83 32.89 -16.03
C MET A 73 6.19 32.80 -14.54
N SER A 74 6.54 33.92 -13.89
CA SER A 74 6.70 33.95 -12.43
C SER A 74 5.39 33.63 -11.72
N ILE A 75 4.31 34.33 -12.07
CA ILE A 75 2.99 34.15 -11.45
C ILE A 75 2.51 32.70 -11.62
N VAL A 76 2.66 32.11 -12.82
CA VAL A 76 2.25 30.73 -13.09
C VAL A 76 3.05 29.74 -12.24
N ARG A 77 4.37 29.93 -12.13
CA ARG A 77 5.22 29.09 -11.26
C ARG A 77 4.84 29.21 -9.79
N ASP A 78 4.55 30.42 -9.32
CA ASP A 78 4.13 30.67 -7.95
C ASP A 78 2.77 30.02 -7.65
N GLN A 79 1.80 30.12 -8.57
CA GLN A 79 0.52 29.42 -8.44
C GLN A 79 0.72 27.90 -8.41
N LEU A 80 1.54 27.35 -9.31
CA LEU A 80 1.81 25.91 -9.37
C LEU A 80 2.41 25.41 -8.06
N ARG A 81 3.38 26.16 -7.50
CA ARG A 81 4.00 25.85 -6.21
C ARG A 81 2.97 25.82 -5.08
N ASN A 82 2.13 26.84 -4.97
CA ASN A 82 1.10 26.91 -3.93
C ASN A 82 0.10 25.74 -4.02
N LEU A 83 -0.28 25.35 -5.24
CA LEU A 83 -1.16 24.20 -5.44
C LEU A 83 -0.45 22.89 -5.11
N SER A 84 0.85 22.78 -5.44
CA SER A 84 1.65 21.62 -5.06
C SER A 84 1.77 21.46 -3.56
N ASP A 85 2.05 22.55 -2.84
CA ASP A 85 2.17 22.53 -1.39
C ASP A 85 0.85 22.09 -0.73
N LYS A 86 -0.30 22.59 -1.25
CA LYS A 86 -1.63 22.19 -0.78
C LYS A 86 -1.94 20.71 -1.05
N ALA A 87 -1.67 20.24 -2.27
CA ALA A 87 -1.91 18.85 -2.65
C ALA A 87 -1.05 17.90 -1.82
N LEU A 88 0.25 18.20 -1.65
CA LEU A 88 1.16 17.41 -0.83
C LEU A 88 0.75 17.38 0.64
N GLN A 89 0.28 18.50 1.19
CA GLN A 89 -0.24 18.53 2.56
C GLN A 89 -1.42 17.56 2.73
N HIS A 90 -2.36 17.55 1.78
CA HIS A 90 -3.52 16.66 1.84
C HIS A 90 -3.13 15.19 1.62
N LEU A 91 -2.23 14.90 0.68
CA LEU A 91 -1.71 13.55 0.44
C LEU A 91 -0.99 12.98 1.65
N ASN A 92 -0.16 13.79 2.33
CA ASN A 92 0.51 13.39 3.56
C ASN A 92 -0.49 13.15 4.71
N SER A 93 -1.53 13.99 4.80
CA SER A 93 -2.63 13.76 5.75
C SER A 93 -3.33 12.43 5.47
N LEU A 94 -3.57 12.10 4.20
CA LEU A 94 -4.22 10.86 3.81
C LEU A 94 -3.39 9.63 4.20
N LEU A 95 -2.08 9.65 3.91
CA LEU A 95 -1.16 8.59 4.32
C LEU A 95 -1.12 8.40 5.84
N SER A 96 -1.19 9.48 6.62
CA SER A 96 -1.17 9.39 8.08
C SER A 96 -2.41 8.69 8.65
N VAL A 97 -3.56 8.83 7.99
CA VAL A 97 -4.83 8.24 8.41
C VAL A 97 -4.95 6.79 7.96
N GLU A 98 -4.44 6.44 6.76
CA GLU A 98 -4.43 5.06 6.27
C GLU A 98 -3.58 4.11 7.14
N GLY A 99 -2.59 4.64 7.88
CA GLY A 99 -1.82 3.87 8.86
C GLY A 99 -2.60 3.46 10.12
N LEU A 100 -3.86 3.86 10.26
CA LEU A 100 -4.72 3.50 11.39
C LEU A 100 -5.60 2.29 11.01
N PRO A 101 -5.55 1.17 11.76
CA PRO A 101 -6.27 -0.05 11.43
C PRO A 101 -7.79 0.10 11.62
N PHE A 102 -8.46 0.60 10.57
CA PHE A 102 -9.90 0.79 10.53
C PHE A 102 -10.45 0.56 9.12
N THR A 103 -11.58 -0.14 9.02
CA THR A 103 -12.35 -0.26 7.78
C THR A 103 -13.79 -0.63 8.09
N LEU A 104 -14.74 -0.03 7.35
CA LEU A 104 -16.14 -0.43 7.34
C LEU A 104 -16.42 -1.50 6.27
N ASN A 105 -15.45 -1.79 5.40
CA ASN A 105 -15.60 -2.78 4.34
C ASN A 105 -15.34 -4.20 4.87
N HIS A 106 -16.19 -4.62 5.81
CA HIS A 106 -16.05 -5.89 6.51
C HIS A 106 -16.20 -7.11 5.58
N SER A 107 -16.99 -6.99 4.50
CA SER A 107 -17.14 -8.08 3.52
C SER A 107 -15.83 -8.34 2.79
N GLN A 108 -15.23 -7.31 2.19
CA GLN A 108 -13.96 -7.46 1.48
C GLN A 108 -12.84 -7.91 2.42
N LEU A 109 -12.78 -7.35 3.63
CA LEU A 109 -11.81 -7.78 4.63
C LEU A 109 -11.93 -9.28 4.93
N ARG A 110 -13.16 -9.79 5.06
CA ARG A 110 -13.41 -11.22 5.27
C ARG A 110 -13.00 -12.05 4.06
N GLU A 111 -13.42 -11.65 2.87
CA GLU A 111 -13.12 -12.36 1.61
C GLU A 111 -11.60 -12.48 1.38
N TYR A 112 -10.85 -11.38 1.54
CA TYR A 112 -9.39 -11.43 1.40
C TYR A 112 -8.72 -12.31 2.46
N LYS A 113 -9.26 -12.30 3.69
CA LYS A 113 -8.74 -13.14 4.77
C LYS A 113 -8.98 -14.62 4.49
N GLU A 114 -10.20 -14.98 4.09
CA GLU A 114 -10.59 -16.35 3.74
C GLU A 114 -9.76 -16.84 2.55
N ALA A 115 -9.63 -16.04 1.49
CA ALA A 115 -8.82 -16.39 0.32
C ALA A 115 -7.35 -16.67 0.68
N PHE A 116 -6.76 -15.88 1.59
CA PHE A 116 -5.41 -16.13 2.07
C PHE A 116 -5.31 -17.45 2.84
N LEU A 117 -6.23 -17.70 3.78
CA LEU A 117 -6.24 -18.94 4.56
C LEU A 117 -6.46 -20.18 3.68
N ASP A 118 -7.31 -20.09 2.66
CA ASP A 118 -7.54 -21.16 1.70
C ASP A 118 -6.26 -21.47 0.90
N SER A 119 -5.50 -20.44 0.50
CA SER A 119 -4.23 -20.61 -0.19
C SER A 119 -3.18 -21.31 0.68
N GLU A 120 -3.10 -20.94 1.96
CA GLU A 120 -2.20 -21.58 2.94
C GLU A 120 -2.61 -23.02 3.23
N ALA A 121 -3.91 -23.30 3.33
CA ALA A 121 -4.43 -24.66 3.48
C ALA A 121 -4.10 -25.54 2.27
N ALA A 122 -4.18 -24.98 1.05
CA ALA A 122 -3.77 -25.67 -0.17
C ALA A 122 -2.28 -26.01 -0.17
N LEU A 123 -1.42 -25.07 0.24
CA LEU A 123 0.03 -25.28 0.38
C LEU A 123 0.34 -26.35 1.44
N SER A 124 -0.31 -26.30 2.61
CA SER A 124 -0.18 -27.32 3.66
C SER A 124 -0.58 -28.71 3.15
N THR A 125 -1.64 -28.79 2.35
CA THR A 125 -2.09 -30.04 1.74
C THR A 125 -1.09 -30.56 0.72
N GLN A 126 -0.57 -29.70 -0.15
CA GLN A 126 0.45 -30.05 -1.12
C GLN A 126 1.71 -30.58 -0.43
N PHE A 127 2.18 -29.87 0.60
CA PHE A 127 3.34 -30.28 1.38
C PHE A 127 3.15 -31.64 2.07
N ARG A 128 1.96 -31.91 2.62
CA ARG A 128 1.62 -33.24 3.16
C ARG A 128 1.69 -34.33 2.09
N ASN A 129 1.22 -34.06 0.88
CA ASN A 129 1.31 -35.00 -0.23
C ASN A 129 2.77 -35.27 -0.62
N ASP A 130 3.60 -34.23 -0.69
CA ASP A 130 5.03 -34.34 -0.97
C ASP A 130 5.76 -35.19 0.08
N LEU A 131 5.40 -35.04 1.36
CA LEU A 131 5.93 -35.87 2.45
C LEU A 131 5.53 -37.35 2.31
N ILE A 132 4.30 -37.62 1.87
CA ILE A 132 3.84 -38.99 1.61
C ILE A 132 4.66 -39.61 0.48
N ASP A 133 4.92 -38.86 -0.58
CA ASP A 133 5.69 -39.34 -1.73
C ASP A 133 7.17 -39.53 -1.39
N LEU A 134 7.77 -38.61 -0.62
CA LEU A 134 9.12 -38.78 -0.07
C LEU A 134 9.21 -40.03 0.82
N THR A 135 8.20 -40.28 1.65
CA THR A 135 8.16 -41.48 2.50
C THR A 135 8.18 -42.76 1.65
N LYS A 136 7.36 -42.83 0.59
CA LYS A 136 7.37 -43.96 -0.35
C LYS A 136 8.73 -44.13 -1.01
N LEU A 137 9.39 -43.04 -1.41
CA LEU A 137 10.70 -43.10 -2.03
C LEU A 137 11.76 -43.67 -1.08
N LEU A 138 11.83 -43.16 0.16
CA LEU A 138 12.79 -43.62 1.17
C LEU A 138 12.60 -45.10 1.53
N GLN A 139 11.35 -45.57 1.60
CA GLN A 139 11.04 -46.99 1.80
C GLN A 139 11.57 -47.87 0.68
N ARG A 140 11.55 -47.41 -0.58
CA ARG A 140 12.13 -48.17 -1.72
C ARG A 140 13.65 -48.32 -1.61
N PHE A 141 14.33 -47.40 -0.94
CA PHE A 141 15.77 -47.48 -0.67
C PHE A 141 16.09 -48.27 0.62
N GLY A 142 15.10 -48.95 1.21
CA GLY A 142 15.29 -49.79 2.40
C GLY A 142 15.36 -49.01 3.72
N LEU A 143 15.03 -47.71 3.70
CA LEU A 143 14.96 -46.88 4.90
C LEU A 143 13.55 -46.98 5.50
N PRO A 144 13.39 -47.54 6.72
CA PRO A 144 12.09 -47.63 7.37
C PRO A 144 11.67 -46.24 7.89
N CYS A 145 10.88 -45.53 7.09
CA CYS A 145 10.32 -44.24 7.46
C CYS A 145 8.79 -44.33 7.52
N THR A 146 8.19 -43.78 8.57
CA THR A 146 6.75 -43.51 8.64
C THR A 146 6.51 -42.01 8.42
N PRO A 147 5.36 -41.60 7.84
CA PRO A 147 5.08 -40.18 7.60
C PRO A 147 5.06 -39.37 8.91
N THR A 148 4.70 -40.00 10.03
CA THR A 148 4.76 -39.40 11.37
C THR A 148 6.19 -39.09 11.82
N ASN A 149 7.18 -39.89 11.45
CA ASN A 149 8.58 -39.62 11.78
C ASN A 149 9.13 -38.41 11.01
N LEU A 150 8.69 -38.21 9.77
CA LEU A 150 9.05 -37.04 8.98
C LEU A 150 8.32 -35.78 9.45
N GLN A 151 7.04 -35.90 9.81
CA GLN A 151 6.29 -34.78 10.41
C GLN A 151 6.89 -34.31 11.74
N ARG A 152 7.48 -35.22 12.53
CA ARG A 152 8.21 -34.87 13.77
C ARG A 152 9.50 -34.08 13.55
N LEU A 153 10.03 -34.05 12.33
CA LEU A 153 11.17 -33.19 11.98
C LEU A 153 10.74 -31.74 11.77
N LEU A 154 9.43 -31.51 11.63
CA LEU A 154 8.87 -30.17 11.52
C LEU A 154 8.68 -29.57 12.92
N PRO A 155 8.86 -28.25 13.05
CA PRO A 155 8.45 -27.53 14.26
C PRO A 155 6.98 -27.83 14.56
N GLU A 156 6.63 -28.01 15.85
CA GLU A 156 5.23 -28.15 16.26
C GLU A 156 4.37 -27.00 15.70
N ASP A 157 3.20 -27.35 15.17
CA ASP A 157 2.24 -26.45 14.54
C ASP A 157 1.56 -25.56 15.60
N LYS A 158 2.33 -24.63 16.18
CA LYS A 158 1.92 -23.73 17.25
C LYS A 158 1.32 -22.42 16.73
N PHE A 159 1.10 -22.32 15.42
CA PHE A 159 1.03 -21.02 14.75
C PHE A 159 -0.33 -20.65 14.17
N ASP A 160 -1.41 -21.39 14.46
CA ASP A 160 -2.77 -21.03 14.02
C ASP A 160 -3.15 -19.58 14.37
N SER A 161 -2.82 -19.13 15.59
CA SER A 161 -3.09 -17.75 16.01
C SER A 161 -2.22 -16.72 15.28
N ALA A 162 -0.97 -17.07 14.97
CA ALA A 162 -0.07 -16.20 14.19
C ALA A 162 -0.54 -16.11 12.73
N LEU A 163 -1.01 -17.22 12.16
CA LEU A 163 -1.57 -17.27 10.82
C LEU A 163 -2.85 -16.42 10.72
N ASP A 164 -3.73 -16.46 11.73
CA ASP A 164 -4.90 -15.56 11.81
C ASP A 164 -4.49 -14.08 11.79
N ILE A 165 -3.46 -13.73 12.57
CA ILE A 165 -2.93 -12.36 12.62
C ILE A 165 -2.40 -11.96 11.24
N ILE A 166 -1.56 -12.79 10.61
CA ILE A 166 -0.98 -12.53 9.30
C ILE A 166 -2.08 -12.39 8.24
N ALA A 167 -3.06 -13.31 8.22
CA ALA A 167 -4.18 -13.28 7.30
C ALA A 167 -5.01 -12.00 7.48
N THR A 168 -5.23 -11.58 8.74
CA THR A 168 -5.95 -10.33 9.03
C THR A 168 -5.17 -9.10 8.54
N VAL A 169 -3.87 -9.03 8.81
CA VAL A 169 -3.01 -7.91 8.35
C VAL A 169 -2.94 -7.87 6.83
N ARG A 170 -2.77 -9.03 6.18
CA ARG A 170 -2.74 -9.14 4.72
C ARG A 170 -4.06 -8.69 4.11
N ALA A 171 -5.18 -9.15 4.64
CA ALA A 171 -6.49 -8.73 4.16
C ALA A 171 -6.72 -7.22 4.34
N TYR A 172 -6.28 -6.65 5.46
CA TYR A 172 -6.37 -5.21 5.68
C TYR A 172 -5.53 -4.43 4.67
N PHE A 173 -4.31 -4.91 4.37
CA PHE A 173 -3.44 -4.31 3.37
C PHE A 173 -4.12 -4.23 2.00
N GLU A 174 -4.79 -5.30 1.55
CA GLU A 174 -5.51 -5.29 0.26
C GLU A 174 -6.63 -4.24 0.22
N VAL A 175 -7.43 -4.16 1.28
CA VAL A 175 -8.53 -3.18 1.37
C VAL A 175 -7.99 -1.74 1.40
N ALA A 176 -6.92 -1.50 2.16
CA ALA A 176 -6.27 -0.19 2.23
C ALA A 176 -5.57 0.18 0.93
N PHE A 177 -4.95 -0.79 0.25
CA PHE A 177 -4.32 -0.60 -1.06
C PHE A 177 -5.35 -0.14 -2.10
N GLY A 178 -6.53 -0.76 -2.12
CA GLY A 178 -7.64 -0.32 -2.99
C GLY A 178 -8.03 1.14 -2.75
N ARG A 179 -8.11 1.58 -1.48
CA ARG A 179 -8.38 3.00 -1.16
C ARG A 179 -7.23 3.90 -1.63
N PHE A 180 -6.00 3.48 -1.40
CA PHE A 180 -4.82 4.27 -1.75
C PHE A 180 -4.75 4.57 -3.26
N ILE A 181 -4.95 3.56 -4.11
CA ILE A 181 -4.90 3.73 -5.56
C ILE A 181 -6.04 4.59 -6.12
N ASP A 182 -7.16 4.70 -5.42
CA ASP A 182 -8.28 5.56 -5.81
C ASP A 182 -8.11 6.99 -5.26
N LEU A 183 -7.80 7.12 -3.97
CA LEU A 183 -7.80 8.41 -3.29
C LEU A 183 -6.62 9.30 -3.68
N VAL A 184 -5.43 8.73 -3.90
CA VAL A 184 -4.25 9.52 -4.30
C VAL A 184 -4.52 10.27 -5.62
N PRO A 185 -4.94 9.60 -6.72
CA PRO A 185 -5.33 10.31 -7.94
C PRO A 185 -6.47 11.31 -7.76
N ILE A 186 -7.48 11.00 -6.92
CA ILE A 186 -8.60 11.92 -6.66
C ILE A 186 -8.12 13.22 -5.99
N VAL A 187 -7.25 13.13 -4.99
CA VAL A 187 -6.69 14.29 -4.30
C VAL A 187 -5.84 15.12 -5.26
N VAL A 188 -4.96 14.47 -6.04
CA VAL A 188 -4.16 15.17 -7.06
C VAL A 188 -5.06 15.87 -8.09
N ASN A 189 -6.09 15.20 -8.57
CA ASN A 189 -7.00 15.79 -9.55
C ASN A 189 -7.75 17.00 -8.97
N SER A 190 -8.30 16.87 -7.76
CA SER A 190 -9.12 17.92 -7.15
C SER A 190 -8.32 19.14 -6.69
N GLU A 191 -7.15 18.93 -6.06
CA GLU A 191 -6.35 20.00 -5.47
C GLU A 191 -5.37 20.63 -6.44
N PHE A 192 -4.88 19.87 -7.43
CA PHE A 192 -3.81 20.31 -8.33
C PHE A 192 -4.29 20.51 -9.77
N VAL A 193 -4.99 19.55 -10.37
CA VAL A 193 -5.37 19.60 -11.80
C VAL A 193 -6.58 20.51 -12.05
N ARG A 194 -7.73 20.22 -11.43
CA ARG A 194 -8.99 20.95 -11.66
C ARG A 194 -8.94 22.41 -11.20
N PHE A 195 -8.09 22.74 -10.25
CA PHE A 195 -7.91 24.14 -9.84
C PHE A 195 -7.33 24.99 -10.98
N VAL A 196 -6.47 24.40 -11.82
CA VAL A 196 -5.95 25.09 -13.01
C VAL A 196 -7.02 25.24 -14.09
N GLU A 197 -7.94 24.28 -14.18
CA GLU A 197 -9.09 24.37 -15.09
C GLU A 197 -10.08 25.48 -14.68
N TRP A 198 -10.41 25.55 -13.40
CA TRP A 198 -11.51 26.39 -12.91
C TRP A 198 -11.21 27.90 -12.91
N LYS A 199 -9.93 28.30 -12.82
CA LYS A 199 -9.53 29.72 -13.00
C LYS A 199 -9.49 30.19 -14.46
N GLY A 200 -10.04 29.42 -15.40
CA GLY A 200 -10.32 29.89 -16.77
C GLY A 200 -9.14 29.80 -17.73
N VAL A 201 -8.07 29.09 -17.38
CA VAL A 201 -6.91 28.87 -18.25
C VAL A 201 -7.18 27.74 -19.28
N LEU A 202 -8.18 26.88 -19.02
CA LEU A 202 -8.46 25.66 -19.80
C LEU A 202 -9.90 25.58 -20.35
N ARG A 203 -10.50 26.70 -20.80
CA ARG A 203 -11.65 26.54 -21.71
C ARG A 203 -11.11 26.26 -23.12
N PRO A 204 -11.51 25.16 -23.77
CA PRO A 204 -11.28 25.03 -25.20
C PRO A 204 -12.04 26.16 -25.91
N LEU A 205 -11.38 26.79 -26.88
CA LEU A 205 -11.99 27.70 -27.84
C LEU A 205 -13.16 27.01 -28.56
#